data_AF-A0A3D0H430-F1
#
_entry.id   AF-A0A3D0H430-F1
#
_cell.length_a   1.000
_cell.length_b   1.000
_cell.length_c   1.000
_cell.angle_alpha   90.00
_cell.angle_beta   90.00
_cell.angle_gamma   90.00
#
_symmetry.space_group_name_H-M   'P 1'
#
loop_
_entity.id
_entity.type
_entity.pdbx_description
1 polymer ?
#
loop_
_entity_poly.entity_id
_entity_poly.type
_entity_poly.pdbx_seq_one_letter_code
_entity_poly.pdbx_strand_id
1 'polypeptide(L)'
;PTDAKLWLAEQLVLAGFKRIELTNFGNPKGMPQFKDADALMKGIRGSKKVGHLLNDVEITCITIREKAAERAIQARKEGWG
;
A
#
# COMPACT_ATOMS: atom_id res chain seq x y z
N PRO A 1 10.75 -8.02 -5.08
CA PRO A 1 9.73 -8.17 -6.16
C PRO A 1 8.37 -7.73 -5.64
N THR A 2 7.51 -7.14 -6.49
CA THR A 2 6.18 -6.63 -6.07
C THR A 2 5.31 -7.74 -5.48
N ASP A 3 5.27 -8.90 -6.13
CA ASP A 3 4.44 -10.04 -5.71
C ASP A 3 4.81 -10.57 -4.33
N ALA A 4 6.11 -10.56 -3.99
CA ALA A 4 6.58 -10.96 -2.67
C ALA A 4 6.13 -9.98 -1.57
N LYS A 5 6.10 -8.67 -1.87
CA LYS A 5 5.57 -7.66 -0.94
C LYS A 5 4.07 -7.80 -0.76
N LEU A 6 3.34 -8.04 -1.86
CA LEU A 6 1.91 -8.27 -1.81
C LEU A 6 1.61 -9.52 -0.96
N TRP A 7 2.31 -10.62 -1.21
CA TRP A 7 2.15 -11.83 -0.42
C TRP A 7 2.39 -11.58 1.07
N LEU A 8 3.46 -10.87 1.43
CA LEU A 8 3.75 -10.54 2.82
C LEU A 8 2.64 -9.70 3.44
N ALA A 9 2.15 -8.68 2.74
CA ALA A 9 1.04 -7.85 3.21
C ALA A 9 -0.24 -8.67 3.43
N GLU A 10 -0.55 -9.60 2.51
CA GLU A 10 -1.66 -10.54 2.69
C GLU A 10 -1.47 -11.40 3.95
N GLN A 11 -0.27 -11.92 4.20
CA GLN A 11 0.00 -12.71 5.40
C GLN A 11 -0.13 -11.89 6.68
N LEU A 12 0.30 -10.63 6.69
CA LEU A 12 0.11 -9.75 7.84
C LEU A 12 -1.38 -9.52 8.12
N VAL A 13 -2.20 -9.30 7.09
CA VAL A 13 -3.66 -9.18 7.28
C VAL A 13 -4.24 -10.48 7.85
N LEU A 14 -3.87 -11.64 7.29
CA LEU A 14 -4.35 -12.94 7.75
C LEU A 14 -3.88 -13.29 9.17
N ALA A 15 -2.70 -12.82 9.57
CA ALA A 15 -2.19 -12.95 10.92
C ALA A 15 -2.89 -12.03 11.94
N GLY A 16 -3.83 -11.19 11.49
CA GLY A 16 -4.67 -10.36 12.35
C GLY A 16 -4.12 -8.97 12.64
N PHE A 17 -3.05 -8.53 11.96
CA PHE A 17 -2.56 -7.16 12.10
C PHE A 17 -3.61 -6.15 11.61
N LYS A 18 -3.93 -5.17 12.45
CA LYS A 18 -4.98 -4.16 12.18
C LYS A 18 -4.45 -2.84 11.65
N ARG A 19 -3.13 -2.65 11.65
CA ARG A 19 -2.44 -1.46 11.16
C ARG A 19 -1.21 -1.89 10.39
N ILE A 20 -1.13 -1.55 9.11
CA ILE A 20 -0.03 -1.93 8.23
C ILE A 20 0.39 -0.70 7.43
N GLU A 21 1.62 -0.24 7.68
CA GLU A 21 2.28 0.72 6.80
C GLU A 21 2.86 -0.03 5.60
N LEU A 22 2.17 0.06 4.46
CA LEU A 22 2.41 -0.84 3.35
C LEU A 22 3.56 -0.37 2.45
N THR A 23 3.73 0.94 2.27
CA THR A 23 4.69 1.50 1.32
C THR A 23 5.00 2.98 1.57
N ASN A 24 5.85 3.56 0.73
CA ASN A 24 6.23 4.98 0.74
C ASN A 24 6.05 5.59 -0.66
N PHE A 25 5.35 6.73 -0.76
CA PHE A 25 5.12 7.43 -2.04
C PHE A 25 6.19 8.47 -2.40
N GLY A 26 7.31 8.49 -1.69
CA GLY A 26 8.45 9.31 -2.02
C GLY A 26 9.07 8.97 -3.39
N ASN A 27 10.01 9.79 -3.83
CA ASN A 27 10.56 9.71 -5.19
C ASN A 27 11.30 8.36 -5.42
N PRO A 28 10.86 7.52 -6.38
CA PRO A 28 11.49 6.23 -6.67
C PRO A 28 12.96 6.32 -7.08
N LYS A 29 13.41 7.47 -7.63
CA LYS A 29 14.84 7.67 -7.94
C LYS A 29 15.72 7.67 -6.69
N GLY A 30 15.20 8.20 -5.57
CA GLY A 30 15.90 8.22 -4.28
C GLY A 30 15.58 7.01 -3.40
N MET A 31 14.49 6.29 -3.67
CA MET A 31 14.07 5.10 -2.93
C MET A 31 13.58 4.00 -3.88
N PRO A 32 14.49 3.36 -4.62
CA PRO A 32 14.13 2.39 -5.67
C PRO A 32 13.40 1.15 -5.12
N GLN A 33 13.54 0.84 -3.83
CA GLN A 33 12.81 -0.23 -3.16
C GLN A 33 11.30 0.01 -3.07
N PHE A 34 10.81 1.25 -3.22
CA PHE A 34 9.39 1.61 -3.21
C PHE A 34 8.85 2.01 -4.60
N LYS A 35 9.61 1.76 -5.67
CA LYS A 35 9.20 2.10 -7.04
C LYS A 35 7.88 1.44 -7.48
N ASP A 36 7.46 0.40 -6.78
CA ASP A 36 6.26 -0.40 -7.00
C ASP A 36 5.09 -0.03 -6.06
N ALA A 37 5.16 1.12 -5.36
CA ALA A 37 4.14 1.54 -4.40
C ALA A 37 2.71 1.50 -4.94
N ASP A 38 2.47 2.09 -6.10
CA ASP A 38 1.13 2.17 -6.72
C ASP A 38 0.61 0.77 -7.09
N ALA A 39 1.50 -0.08 -7.63
CA ALA A 39 1.16 -1.46 -7.96
C ALA A 39 0.85 -2.29 -6.71
N LEU A 40 1.60 -2.08 -5.62
CA LEU A 40 1.38 -2.76 -4.35
C LEU A 40 0.05 -2.34 -3.68
N MET A 41 -0.25 -1.04 -3.67
CA MET A 41 -1.51 -0.51 -3.12
C MET A 41 -2.72 -1.03 -3.91
N LYS A 42 -2.67 -1.01 -5.24
CA LYS A 42 -3.72 -1.60 -6.08
C LYS A 42 -3.83 -3.11 -5.86
N GLY A 43 -2.68 -3.79 -5.75
CA GLY A 43 -2.61 -5.23 -5.51
C GLY A 43 -3.30 -5.66 -4.22
N ILE A 44 -3.03 -4.98 -3.10
CA ILE A 44 -3.67 -5.35 -1.83
C ILE A 44 -5.17 -5.10 -1.86
N ARG A 45 -5.62 -3.97 -2.43
CA ARG A 45 -7.05 -3.61 -2.53
C ARG A 45 -7.82 -4.57 -3.45
N GLY A 46 -7.16 -5.07 -4.49
CA GLY A 46 -7.70 -6.10 -5.39
C GLY A 46 -7.46 -7.54 -4.95
N SER A 47 -6.85 -7.77 -3.78
CA SER A 47 -6.51 -9.13 -3.34
C SER A 47 -7.78 -9.96 -3.10
N LYS A 48 -7.89 -11.09 -3.80
CA LYS A 48 -8.97 -12.07 -3.57
C LYS A 48 -8.84 -12.78 -2.23
N LYS A 49 -7.64 -12.80 -1.63
CA LYS A 49 -7.39 -13.51 -0.36
C LYS A 49 -7.81 -12.69 0.85
N VAL A 50 -7.55 -11.37 0.82
CA VAL A 50 -7.71 -10.52 2.01
C VAL A 50 -8.55 -9.27 1.76
N GLY A 51 -8.96 -8.97 0.53
CA GLY A 51 -9.72 -7.75 0.21
C GLY A 51 -10.98 -7.58 1.06
N HIS A 52 -11.67 -8.68 1.37
CA HIS A 52 -12.85 -8.69 2.23
C HIS A 52 -12.56 -8.37 3.72
N LEU A 53 -11.30 -8.45 4.15
CA LEU A 53 -10.86 -8.14 5.52
C LEU A 53 -10.35 -6.70 5.66
N LEU A 54 -10.07 -6.01 4.55
CA LEU A 54 -9.42 -4.70 4.57
C LEU A 54 -10.28 -3.58 5.16
N ASN A 55 -11.60 -3.79 5.27
CA ASN A 55 -12.48 -2.83 5.95
C ASN A 55 -12.13 -2.66 7.43
N ASP A 56 -11.54 -3.70 8.05
CA ASP A 56 -11.13 -3.71 9.45
C ASP A 56 -9.61 -3.52 9.62
N VAL A 57 -8.88 -3.17 8.56
CA VAL A 57 -7.42 -3.00 8.58
C VAL A 57 -7.05 -1.62 8.07
N GLU A 58 -6.39 -0.83 8.91
CA GLU A 58 -5.83 0.45 8.53
C GLU A 58 -4.56 0.21 7.70
N ILE A 59 -4.64 0.49 6.40
CA ILE A 59 -3.50 0.48 5.49
C ILE A 59 -3.03 1.90 5.29
N THR A 60 -1.78 2.18 5.63
CA THR A 60 -1.16 3.50 5.50
C THR A 60 0.01 3.48 4.52
N CYS A 61 0.43 4.68 4.10
CA CYS A 61 1.65 4.87 3.33
C CYS A 61 2.40 6.10 3.85
N ILE A 62 3.74 6.08 3.73
CA ILE A 62 4.57 7.21 4.11
C ILE A 62 4.61 8.26 3.00
N THR A 63 4.53 9.53 3.41
CA THR A 63 4.71 10.70 2.56
C THR A 63 5.66 11.68 3.24
N ILE A 64 6.76 12.05 2.57
CA ILE A 64 7.78 12.96 3.15
C ILE A 64 7.61 14.41 2.66
N ARG A 65 7.09 14.60 1.44
CA ARG A 65 6.92 15.93 0.81
C ARG A 65 5.50 16.08 0.30
N GLU A 66 5.08 17.32 0.10
CA GLU A 66 3.74 17.69 -0.37
C GLU A 66 3.30 16.90 -1.60
N LYS A 67 4.14 16.81 -2.65
CA LYS A 67 3.84 16.00 -3.85
C LYS A 67 3.55 14.53 -3.55
N ALA A 68 4.19 13.94 -2.55
CA ALA A 68 3.91 12.56 -2.15
C ALA A 68 2.56 12.45 -1.42
N ALA A 69 2.21 13.46 -0.61
CA ALA A 69 0.90 13.56 0.03
C ALA A 69 -0.23 13.76 -0.98
N GLU A 70 -0.05 14.64 -1.97
CA GLU A 70 -1.00 14.83 -3.07
C GLU A 70 -1.25 13.52 -3.83
N ARG A 71 -0.18 12.74 -4.10
CA ARG A 71 -0.30 11.42 -4.71
C ARG A 71 -1.11 10.45 -3.85
N ALA A 72 -0.88 10.42 -2.54
CA ALA A 72 -1.65 9.58 -1.61
C ALA A 72 -3.14 9.95 -1.60
N ILE A 73 -3.44 11.26 -1.59
CA ILE A 73 -4.82 11.77 -1.65
C ILE A 73 -5.48 11.38 -2.97
N GLN A 74 -4.76 11.51 -4.10
CA GLN A 74 -5.27 11.12 -5.41
C GLN A 74 -5.54 9.62 -5.49
N ALA A 75 -4.63 8.79 -5.00
CA ALA A 75 -4.83 7.34 -4.89
C ALA A 75 -6.10 6.99 -4.12
N ARG A 76 -6.36 7.69 -3.02
CA ARG A 76 -7.57 7.51 -2.20
C ARG A 76 -8.83 7.86 -2.99
N LYS A 77 -8.83 8.99 -3.71
CA LYS A 77 -9.95 9.42 -4.58
C LYS A 77 -10.24 8.40 -5.68
N GLU A 78 -9.21 7.76 -6.21
CA GLU A 78 -9.31 6.70 -7.22
C GLU A 78 -9.69 5.32 -6.65
N GLY A 79 -9.89 5.21 -5.33
CA GLY A 79 -10.38 3.99 -4.67
C GLY A 79 -9.31 2.95 -4.34
N TRP A 80 -8.02 3.26 -4.50
CA TRP A 80 -6.92 2.33 -4.19
C TRP A 80 -5.94 2.84 -3.14
N GLY A 81 -6.11 4.08 -2.66
CA GLY A 81 -5.44 4.66 -1.48
C GLY A 81 -6.08 4.24 -0.17
#